data_AF-A0A135V3Q3-F1
#
_entry.id   AF-A0A135V3Q3-F1
#
_cell.length_a   1.000
_cell.length_b   1.000
_cell.length_c   1.000
_cell.angle_alpha   90.00
_cell.angle_beta   90.00
_cell.angle_gamma   90.00
#
_symmetry.space_group_name_H-M   'P 1'
#
loop_
_entity.id
_entity.type
_entity.pdbx_description
1 polymer ?
#
loop_
_entity_poly.entity_id
_entity_poly.type
_entity_poly.pdbx_seq_one_letter_code
_entity_poly.pdbx_strand_id
1 'polypeptide(L)'
;NKRYGEAPLPDQDYHDIRDIDRLLSLPDDAIHRNIDKIVLGSNSSSVRTAILGPPTIYGRGRGPTNQRSIQVPSLAQATLEKGFAPIVAPGKAEWDNVHVHDLSRLFVTLVEATQDTSKNADPEILGPRAYYFVESGTHAWREVAGWVAEEAHRQGYLPAALTKETTMKEVLQSDGKANASWGMNSKSKAERARKYLGWEAESRSLREDIADTVAFEAKKLGIEPKEQK
;
A
#
# COMPACT_ATOMS: atom_id res chain seq x y z
N ASN A 1 12.47 19.32 -6.79
CA ASN A 1 12.14 19.68 -5.39
C ASN A 1 11.32 18.58 -4.76
N LYS A 2 11.87 17.88 -3.77
CA LYS A 2 11.21 16.75 -3.13
C LYS A 2 10.20 17.28 -2.10
N ARG A 3 8.90 17.07 -2.34
CA ARG A 3 7.77 17.55 -1.51
C ARG A 3 7.43 16.55 -0.40
N TYR A 4 8.40 16.22 0.43
CA TYR A 4 8.17 15.21 1.47
C TYR A 4 7.23 15.73 2.56
N GLY A 5 6.32 14.86 3.02
CA GLY A 5 5.34 15.17 4.07
C GLY A 5 4.23 16.11 3.64
N GLU A 6 4.26 16.65 2.41
CA GLU A 6 3.23 17.53 1.88
C GLU A 6 2.05 16.74 1.32
N ALA A 7 0.88 17.38 1.29
CA ALA A 7 -0.31 16.80 0.66
C ALA A 7 -0.09 16.48 -0.82
N PRO A 8 -0.81 15.49 -1.36
CA PRO A 8 -0.88 15.28 -2.80
C PRO A 8 -1.25 16.59 -3.51
N LEU A 9 -0.67 16.80 -4.69
CA LEU A 9 -1.08 17.90 -5.55
C LEU A 9 -2.46 17.60 -6.16
N PRO A 10 -3.25 18.63 -6.54
CA PRO A 10 -4.56 18.42 -7.16
C PRO A 10 -4.53 17.59 -8.46
N ASP A 11 -3.42 17.59 -9.20
CA ASP A 11 -3.22 16.81 -10.42
C ASP A 11 -2.73 15.37 -10.16
N GLN A 12 -2.45 15.02 -8.90
CA GLN A 12 -2.17 13.66 -8.44
C GLN A 12 -3.47 12.92 -8.14
N ASP A 13 -4.34 12.89 -9.15
CA ASP A 13 -5.54 12.05 -9.21
C ASP A 13 -5.39 11.19 -10.48
N TYR A 14 -5.50 9.88 -10.32
CA TYR A 14 -5.17 8.91 -11.37
C TYR A 14 -6.23 7.82 -11.44
N HIS A 15 -6.93 7.75 -12.56
CA HIS A 15 -7.99 6.79 -12.84
C HIS A 15 -7.54 5.72 -13.82
N ASP A 16 -7.65 4.45 -13.46
CA ASP A 16 -7.21 3.32 -14.31
C ASP A 16 -8.11 3.05 -15.54
N ILE A 17 -9.22 3.79 -15.66
CA ILE A 17 -10.03 3.89 -16.89
C ILE A 17 -9.81 5.24 -17.58
N ARG A 18 -10.09 6.36 -16.89
CA ARG A 18 -10.12 7.69 -17.53
C ARG A 18 -8.75 8.21 -17.90
N ASP A 19 -7.73 7.87 -17.14
CA ASP A 19 -6.35 8.31 -17.34
C ASP A 19 -5.45 7.20 -17.89
N ILE A 20 -6.04 6.14 -18.46
CA ILE A 20 -5.27 4.96 -18.88
C ILE A 20 -4.10 5.32 -19.80
N ASP A 21 -4.27 6.24 -20.75
CA ASP A 21 -3.18 6.64 -21.65
C ASP A 21 -2.04 7.36 -20.88
N ARG A 22 -2.36 8.13 -19.84
CA ARG A 22 -1.39 8.75 -18.91
C ARG A 22 -0.63 7.69 -18.12
N LEU A 23 -1.31 6.63 -17.66
CA LEU A 23 -0.69 5.52 -16.93
C LEU A 23 0.25 4.68 -17.81
N LEU A 24 -0.17 4.42 -19.04
CA LEU A 24 0.62 3.65 -20.01
C LEU A 24 1.85 4.42 -20.53
N SER A 25 1.89 5.75 -20.32
CA SER A 25 2.94 6.65 -20.79
C SER A 25 3.69 7.38 -19.66
N LEU A 26 3.63 6.87 -18.42
CA LEU A 26 4.36 7.46 -17.29
C LEU A 26 5.85 7.69 -17.61
N PRO A 27 6.46 8.77 -17.08
CA PRO A 27 7.89 9.06 -17.22
C PRO A 27 8.78 7.89 -16.79
N ASP A 28 9.93 7.71 -17.43
CA ASP A 28 10.84 6.59 -17.19
C ASP A 28 11.43 6.56 -15.76
N ASP A 29 11.43 7.69 -15.05
CA ASP A 29 11.85 7.81 -13.65
C ASP A 29 10.73 7.49 -12.63
N ALA A 30 9.51 7.24 -13.09
CA ALA A 30 8.43 6.77 -12.23
C ALA A 30 8.77 5.39 -11.65
N ILE A 31 8.46 5.19 -10.37
CA ILE A 31 8.73 3.94 -9.67
C ILE A 31 8.00 2.79 -10.39
N HIS A 32 8.70 1.68 -10.60
CA HIS A 32 8.24 0.48 -11.32
C HIS A 32 8.04 0.64 -12.84
N ARG A 33 8.17 1.84 -13.42
CA ARG A 33 7.98 2.07 -14.86
C ARG A 33 8.86 1.18 -15.74
N ASN A 34 10.08 0.91 -15.30
CA ASN A 34 11.01 0.01 -15.98
C ASN A 34 10.45 -1.41 -16.15
N ILE A 35 9.66 -1.90 -15.18
CA ILE A 35 9.00 -3.21 -15.24
C ILE A 35 7.72 -3.11 -16.07
N ASP A 36 6.93 -2.06 -15.88
CA ASP A 36 5.69 -1.83 -16.63
C ASP A 36 5.95 -1.82 -18.14
N LYS A 37 7.02 -1.17 -18.61
CA LYS A 37 7.41 -1.15 -20.04
C LYS A 37 7.67 -2.55 -20.59
N ILE A 38 8.26 -3.45 -19.81
CA ILE A 38 8.52 -4.85 -20.22
C ILE A 38 7.20 -5.59 -20.38
N VAL A 39 6.29 -5.48 -19.40
CA VAL A 39 4.97 -6.15 -19.44
C VAL A 39 4.13 -5.61 -20.58
N LEU A 40 4.08 -4.28 -20.76
CA LEU A 40 3.35 -3.64 -21.84
C LEU A 40 3.89 -4.04 -23.22
N GLY A 41 5.22 -4.04 -23.38
CA GLY A 41 5.89 -4.42 -24.64
C GLY A 41 5.77 -5.90 -24.99
N SER A 42 5.37 -6.76 -24.06
CA SER A 42 5.16 -8.19 -24.30
C SER A 42 3.78 -8.52 -24.89
N ASN A 43 2.84 -7.57 -24.92
CA ASN A 43 1.52 -7.80 -25.52
C ASN A 43 1.63 -8.13 -27.01
N SER A 44 0.89 -9.14 -27.44
CA SER A 44 0.81 -9.61 -28.82
C SER A 44 -0.53 -10.32 -29.07
N SER A 45 -0.72 -10.89 -30.26
CA SER A 45 -1.87 -11.75 -30.54
C SER A 45 -1.89 -13.03 -29.70
N SER A 46 -0.73 -13.48 -29.18
CA SER A 46 -0.60 -14.71 -28.40
C SER A 46 -0.41 -14.47 -26.90
N VAL A 47 -0.05 -13.24 -26.50
CA VAL A 47 0.22 -12.86 -25.11
C VAL A 47 -0.62 -11.64 -24.78
N ARG A 48 -1.53 -11.79 -23.83
CA ARG A 48 -2.33 -10.69 -23.27
C ARG A 48 -1.94 -10.51 -21.83
N THR A 49 -1.55 -9.31 -21.43
CA THR A 49 -1.09 -9.04 -20.07
C THR A 49 -2.12 -8.27 -19.25
N ALA A 50 -1.92 -8.26 -17.94
CA ALA A 50 -2.59 -7.36 -17.01
C ALA A 50 -1.56 -6.89 -15.98
N ILE A 51 -1.53 -5.59 -15.68
CA ILE A 51 -0.70 -5.01 -14.64
C ILE A 51 -1.60 -4.67 -13.46
N LEU A 52 -1.23 -5.10 -12.26
CA LEU A 52 -1.88 -4.69 -11.02
C LEU A 52 -0.92 -3.76 -10.28
N GLY A 53 -1.34 -2.52 -10.08
CA GLY A 53 -0.65 -1.50 -9.28
C GLY A 53 -1.34 -1.31 -7.94
N PRO A 54 -1.05 -2.13 -6.92
CA PRO A 54 -1.54 -1.89 -5.57
C PRO A 54 -0.77 -0.74 -4.90
N PRO A 55 -1.42 0.03 -4.00
CA PRO A 55 -0.78 1.07 -3.20
C PRO A 55 -0.20 0.43 -1.92
N THR A 56 -0.47 0.97 -0.72
CA THR A 56 -0.05 0.32 0.53
C THR A 56 -0.82 -0.98 0.76
N ILE A 57 -0.11 -2.10 0.68
CA ILE A 57 -0.64 -3.42 1.00
C ILE A 57 -0.49 -3.67 2.52
N TYR A 58 -1.61 -3.92 3.21
CA TYR A 58 -1.65 -4.24 4.64
C TYR A 58 -2.31 -5.59 4.91
N GLY A 59 -2.33 -6.01 6.18
CA GLY A 59 -2.85 -7.31 6.58
C GLY A 59 -1.81 -8.41 6.56
N ARG A 60 -2.09 -9.48 7.31
CA ARG A 60 -1.25 -10.67 7.37
C ARG A 60 -1.54 -11.60 6.19
N GLY A 61 -0.47 -11.98 5.48
CA GLY A 61 -0.54 -12.96 4.41
C GLY A 61 -0.94 -14.36 4.92
N ARG A 62 -1.65 -15.12 4.07
CA ARG A 62 -2.06 -16.52 4.35
C ARG A 62 -1.12 -17.57 3.75
N GLY A 63 -0.13 -17.13 2.99
CA GLY A 63 0.84 -18.02 2.35
C GLY A 63 1.86 -18.63 3.34
N PRO A 64 2.57 -19.69 2.95
CA PRO A 64 3.50 -20.41 3.83
C PRO A 64 4.83 -19.66 4.09
N THR A 65 5.11 -18.59 3.35
CA THR A 65 6.40 -17.88 3.39
C THR A 65 6.27 -16.51 4.06
N ASN A 66 6.52 -15.42 3.33
CA ASN A 66 6.42 -14.08 3.89
C ASN A 66 4.95 -13.71 4.09
N GLN A 67 4.57 -13.54 5.36
CA GLN A 67 3.24 -13.08 5.76
C GLN A 67 3.23 -11.62 6.20
N ARG A 68 4.39 -10.96 6.24
CA ARG A 68 4.57 -9.60 6.76
C ARG A 68 4.58 -8.60 5.61
N SER A 69 3.74 -7.57 5.70
CA SER A 69 3.80 -6.39 4.84
C SER A 69 5.03 -5.52 5.19
N ILE A 70 5.19 -4.39 4.51
CA ILE A 70 6.42 -3.59 4.62
C ILE A 70 6.16 -2.30 5.39
N GLN A 71 5.32 -1.41 4.86
CA GLN A 71 5.33 0.01 5.25
C GLN A 71 4.82 0.25 6.68
N VAL A 72 3.63 -0.28 7.03
CA VAL A 72 3.06 -0.13 8.39
C VAL A 72 3.84 -0.95 9.42
N PRO A 73 4.27 -2.20 9.14
CA PRO A 73 5.17 -2.91 10.04
C PRO A 73 6.51 -2.20 10.29
N SER A 74 7.11 -1.55 9.28
CA SER A 74 8.31 -0.74 9.49
C SER A 74 8.04 0.47 10.39
N LEU A 75 6.86 1.09 10.28
CA LEU A 75 6.47 2.20 11.15
C LEU A 75 6.23 1.72 12.59
N ALA A 76 5.58 0.57 12.77
CA ALA A 76 5.39 -0.07 14.07
C ALA A 76 6.72 -0.46 14.71
N GLN A 77 7.63 -1.08 13.96
CA GLN A 77 8.99 -1.37 14.40
C GLN A 77 9.70 -0.10 14.90
N ALA A 78 9.75 0.95 14.06
CA ALA A 78 10.39 2.20 14.43
C ALA A 78 9.74 2.86 15.66
N THR A 79 8.43 2.71 15.82
CA THR A 79 7.69 3.24 16.97
C THR A 79 8.09 2.52 18.26
N LEU A 80 8.13 1.19 18.23
CA LEU A 80 8.49 0.34 19.36
C LEU A 80 9.95 0.56 19.78
N GLU A 81 10.87 0.68 18.82
CA GLU A 81 12.30 0.89 19.09
C GLU A 81 12.61 2.30 19.61
N LYS A 82 11.95 3.34 19.07
CA LYS A 82 12.21 4.74 19.44
C LYS A 82 11.38 5.23 20.63
N GLY A 83 10.30 4.53 20.96
CA GLY A 83 9.31 4.94 21.96
C GLY A 83 8.34 6.02 21.50
N PHE A 84 8.33 6.35 20.21
CA PHE A 84 7.38 7.28 19.58
C PHE A 84 7.23 6.99 18.08
N ALA A 85 6.06 7.24 17.52
CA ALA A 85 5.84 7.10 16.08
C ALA A 85 6.34 8.34 15.31
N PRO A 86 7.26 8.18 14.35
CA PRO A 86 7.74 9.30 13.53
C PRO A 86 6.69 9.77 12.52
N ILE A 87 6.58 11.09 12.35
CA ILE A 87 5.77 11.74 11.31
C ILE A 87 6.68 12.61 10.46
N VAL A 88 6.77 12.34 9.16
CA VAL A 88 7.54 13.22 8.25
C VAL A 88 6.81 14.54 8.10
N ALA A 89 7.37 15.63 8.63
CA ALA A 89 6.74 16.95 8.60
C ALA A 89 6.51 17.43 7.15
N PRO A 90 5.41 18.14 6.85
CA PRO A 90 4.33 18.55 7.76
C PRO A 90 3.25 17.47 8.04
N GLY A 91 3.46 16.21 7.68
CA GLY A 91 2.58 15.10 8.03
C GLY A 91 1.24 15.10 7.29
N LYS A 92 1.24 15.60 6.05
CA LYS A 92 0.09 15.64 5.12
C LYS A 92 0.21 14.61 4.00
N ALA A 93 1.26 13.80 4.01
CA ALA A 93 1.46 12.75 3.02
C ALA A 93 0.32 11.72 3.09
N GLU A 94 -0.28 11.40 1.95
CA GLU A 94 -1.44 10.52 1.82
C GLU A 94 -1.21 9.40 0.81
N TRP A 95 -1.68 8.20 1.16
CA TRP A 95 -1.64 7.02 0.31
C TRP A 95 -3.00 6.34 0.26
N ASP A 96 -3.27 5.66 -0.84
CA ASP A 96 -4.32 4.65 -0.87
C ASP A 96 -3.81 3.35 -0.22
N ASN A 97 -4.73 2.44 0.10
CA ASN A 97 -4.40 1.16 0.71
C ASN A 97 -5.33 0.04 0.26
N VAL A 98 -4.85 -1.19 0.41
CA VAL A 98 -5.61 -2.41 0.13
C VAL A 98 -5.16 -3.52 1.07
N HIS A 99 -6.10 -4.30 1.59
CA HIS A 99 -5.77 -5.48 2.37
C HIS A 99 -5.25 -6.59 1.44
N VAL A 100 -4.24 -7.34 1.87
CA VAL A 100 -3.58 -8.37 1.04
C VAL A 100 -4.55 -9.45 0.56
N HIS A 101 -5.64 -9.71 1.29
CA HIS A 101 -6.63 -10.70 0.87
C HIS A 101 -7.50 -10.18 -0.28
N ASP A 102 -7.86 -8.89 -0.28
CA ASP A 102 -8.58 -8.24 -1.38
C ASP A 102 -7.75 -8.23 -2.66
N LEU A 103 -6.47 -7.88 -2.54
CA LEU A 103 -5.52 -7.93 -3.64
C LEU A 103 -5.41 -9.35 -4.19
N SER A 104 -5.26 -10.36 -3.31
CA SER A 104 -5.17 -11.76 -3.74
C SER A 104 -6.44 -12.28 -4.43
N ARG A 105 -7.63 -11.80 -4.02
CA ARG A 105 -8.89 -12.12 -4.71
C ARG A 105 -8.89 -11.60 -6.14
N LEU A 106 -8.43 -10.38 -6.38
CA LEU A 106 -8.35 -9.84 -7.74
C LEU A 106 -7.40 -10.65 -8.63
N PHE A 107 -6.27 -11.11 -8.10
CA PHE A 107 -5.38 -12.03 -8.84
C PHE A 107 -6.11 -13.31 -9.26
N VAL A 108 -6.88 -13.93 -8.36
CA VAL A 108 -7.69 -15.12 -8.68
C VAL A 108 -8.74 -14.78 -9.74
N THR A 109 -9.49 -13.70 -9.59
CA THR A 109 -10.50 -13.27 -10.55
C THR A 109 -9.92 -13.01 -11.94
N LEU A 110 -8.71 -12.45 -12.03
CA LEU A 110 -8.03 -12.27 -13.32
C LEU A 110 -7.60 -13.60 -13.94
N VAL A 111 -7.11 -14.55 -13.15
CA VAL A 111 -6.80 -15.90 -13.64
C VAL A 111 -8.07 -16.57 -14.16
N GLU A 112 -9.17 -16.50 -13.43
CA GLU A 112 -10.47 -17.02 -13.88
C GLU A 112 -10.95 -16.33 -15.17
N ALA A 113 -10.77 -15.02 -15.29
CA ALA A 113 -11.09 -14.27 -16.51
C ALA A 113 -10.28 -14.73 -17.73
N THR A 114 -9.07 -15.28 -17.53
CA THR A 114 -8.31 -15.89 -18.65
C THR A 114 -8.94 -17.18 -19.17
N GLN A 115 -9.71 -17.88 -18.33
CA GLN A 115 -10.36 -19.15 -18.66
C GLN A 115 -11.79 -18.95 -19.18
N ASP A 116 -12.41 -17.82 -18.86
CA ASP A 116 -13.74 -17.45 -19.34
C ASP A 116 -13.68 -16.94 -20.79
N THR A 117 -14.32 -17.65 -21.72
CA THR A 117 -14.33 -17.30 -23.15
C THR A 117 -15.00 -15.95 -23.45
N SER A 118 -15.86 -15.46 -22.56
CA SER A 118 -16.50 -14.14 -22.71
C SER A 118 -15.60 -12.98 -22.27
N LYS A 119 -14.62 -13.25 -21.40
CA LYS A 119 -13.72 -12.22 -20.83
C LYS A 119 -12.31 -12.28 -21.40
N ASN A 120 -11.82 -13.47 -21.75
CA ASN A 120 -10.42 -13.65 -22.10
C ASN A 120 -10.02 -12.90 -23.39
N ALA A 121 -10.99 -12.63 -24.28
CA ALA A 121 -10.80 -11.89 -25.51
C ALA A 121 -11.10 -10.38 -25.37
N ASP A 122 -11.57 -9.92 -24.21
CA ASP A 122 -11.88 -8.51 -23.98
C ASP A 122 -10.58 -7.72 -23.73
N PRO A 123 -10.21 -6.77 -24.62
CA PRO A 123 -9.00 -5.97 -24.48
C PRO A 123 -9.03 -5.00 -23.30
N GLU A 124 -10.20 -4.72 -22.72
CA GLU A 124 -10.34 -3.95 -21.49
C GLU A 124 -10.07 -4.80 -20.24
N ILE A 125 -10.16 -6.14 -20.36
CA ILE A 125 -9.87 -7.07 -19.26
C ILE A 125 -8.43 -7.58 -19.33
N LEU A 126 -7.98 -8.02 -20.51
CA LEU A 126 -6.64 -8.54 -20.76
C LEU A 126 -6.05 -7.90 -22.03
N GLY A 127 -4.89 -7.27 -21.91
CA GLY A 127 -4.23 -6.65 -23.05
C GLY A 127 -3.49 -5.35 -22.71
N PRO A 128 -3.15 -4.54 -23.72
CA PRO A 128 -2.34 -3.33 -23.55
C PRO A 128 -2.94 -2.28 -22.61
N ARG A 129 -4.27 -2.29 -22.43
CA ARG A 129 -5.01 -1.33 -21.59
C ARG A 129 -5.37 -1.89 -20.22
N ALA A 130 -5.02 -3.15 -19.94
CA ALA A 130 -5.34 -3.86 -18.72
C ALA A 130 -4.38 -3.44 -17.57
N TYR A 131 -4.42 -2.17 -17.20
CA TYR A 131 -3.78 -1.63 -16.01
C TYR A 131 -4.85 -1.48 -14.93
N TYR A 132 -4.65 -2.11 -13.79
CA TYR A 132 -5.58 -2.13 -12.67
C TYR A 132 -4.92 -1.47 -11.47
N PHE A 133 -5.46 -0.35 -11.03
CA PHE A 133 -5.22 0.03 -9.65
C PHE A 133 -6.01 -0.90 -8.73
N VAL A 134 -5.49 -1.11 -7.53
CA VAL A 134 -6.12 -2.02 -6.56
C VAL A 134 -6.15 -1.34 -5.20
N GLU A 135 -7.18 -0.53 -4.98
CA GLU A 135 -7.37 0.21 -3.73
C GLU A 135 -8.77 0.00 -3.15
N SER A 136 -8.87 0.11 -1.83
CA SER A 136 -10.12 -0.03 -1.08
C SER A 136 -10.28 1.04 0.01
N GLY A 137 -9.45 2.08 -0.01
CA GLY A 137 -9.42 3.08 1.04
C GLY A 137 -8.16 3.96 0.99
N THR A 138 -8.15 5.00 1.82
CA THR A 138 -7.07 5.99 1.88
C THR A 138 -6.65 6.26 3.32
N HIS A 139 -5.43 6.77 3.52
CA HIS A 139 -4.95 7.20 4.82
C HIS A 139 -3.94 8.35 4.69
N ALA A 140 -3.89 9.21 5.71
CA ALA A 140 -2.74 10.08 5.92
C ALA A 140 -1.70 9.36 6.80
N TRP A 141 -0.41 9.48 6.47
CA TRP A 141 0.65 8.83 7.26
C TRP A 141 0.71 9.32 8.71
N ARG A 142 0.29 10.57 8.97
CA ARG A 142 0.13 11.11 10.32
C ARG A 142 -0.90 10.33 11.13
N GLU A 143 -2.01 9.92 10.52
CA GLU A 143 -3.05 9.16 11.20
C GLU A 143 -2.56 7.75 11.53
N VAL A 144 -1.90 7.08 10.56
CA VAL A 144 -1.31 5.76 10.79
C VAL A 144 -0.27 5.80 11.92
N ALA A 145 0.59 6.82 11.96
CA ALA A 145 1.52 7.02 13.07
C ALA A 145 0.80 7.19 14.42
N GLY A 146 -0.30 7.95 14.44
CA GLY A 146 -1.16 8.08 15.62
C GLY A 146 -1.73 6.75 16.08
N TRP A 147 -2.37 6.00 15.17
CA TRP A 147 -2.96 4.68 15.50
C TRP A 147 -1.91 3.69 16.00
N VAL A 148 -0.72 3.66 15.39
CA VAL A 148 0.38 2.79 15.82
C VAL A 148 0.87 3.17 17.22
N ALA A 149 1.02 4.46 17.52
CA ALA A 149 1.44 4.92 18.84
C ALA A 149 0.38 4.63 19.92
N GLU A 150 -0.89 4.90 19.62
CA GLU A 150 -2.03 4.57 20.47
C GLU A 150 -2.05 3.08 20.82
N GLU A 151 -1.88 2.25 19.81
CA GLU A 151 -1.96 0.81 19.95
C GLU A 151 -0.74 0.22 20.68
N ALA A 152 0.47 0.72 20.41
CA ALA A 152 1.67 0.33 21.14
C ALA A 152 1.56 0.66 22.63
N HIS A 153 0.92 1.78 22.99
CA HIS A 153 0.63 2.11 24.37
C HIS A 153 -0.48 1.24 24.97
N ARG A 154 -1.60 1.11 24.26
CA ARG A 154 -2.78 0.35 24.68
C ARG A 154 -2.45 -1.12 24.97
N GLN A 155 -1.57 -1.72 24.16
CA GLN A 155 -1.09 -3.09 24.34
C GLN A 155 0.02 -3.22 25.41
N GLY A 156 0.46 -2.12 26.04
CA GLY A 156 1.45 -2.14 27.12
C GLY A 156 2.91 -2.21 26.66
N TYR A 157 3.20 -2.05 25.37
CA TYR A 157 4.58 -2.04 24.86
C TYR A 157 5.28 -0.71 25.12
N LEU A 158 4.53 0.40 25.11
CA LEU A 158 5.03 1.75 25.39
C LEU A 158 4.27 2.40 26.56
N PRO A 159 4.94 3.26 27.36
CA PRO A 159 4.32 3.91 28.51
C PRO A 159 3.34 5.02 28.13
N ALA A 160 3.39 5.52 26.90
CA ALA A 160 2.49 6.56 26.39
C ALA A 160 2.38 6.47 24.86
N ALA A 161 1.25 6.93 24.33
CA ALA A 161 1.03 7.08 22.90
C ALA A 161 1.69 8.37 22.40
N LEU A 162 2.95 8.29 21.96
CA LEU A 162 3.72 9.45 21.51
C LEU A 162 3.94 9.44 20.01
N THR A 163 3.75 10.61 19.38
CA THR A 163 4.17 10.88 18.00
C THR A 163 5.17 12.03 17.98
N LYS A 164 6.10 12.04 17.03
CA LYS A 164 7.07 13.13 16.88
C LYS A 164 7.29 13.49 15.42
N GLU A 165 7.28 14.79 15.13
CA GLU A 165 7.67 15.28 13.81
C GLU A 165 9.16 15.08 13.57
N THR A 166 9.48 14.67 12.34
CA THR A 166 10.84 14.35 11.90
C THR A 166 11.02 14.73 10.44
N THR A 167 12.26 14.80 9.99
CA THR A 167 12.61 15.04 8.60
C THR A 167 12.69 13.73 7.81
N MET A 168 12.52 13.81 6.49
CA MET A 168 12.73 12.66 5.62
C MET A 168 14.15 12.09 5.77
N LYS A 169 15.16 12.94 6.01
CA LYS A 169 16.55 12.51 6.19
C LYS A 169 16.70 11.58 7.41
N GLU A 170 16.14 11.96 8.55
CA GLU A 170 16.20 11.16 9.79
C GLU A 170 15.45 9.83 9.64
N VAL A 171 14.30 9.84 8.96
CA VAL A 171 13.52 8.62 8.69
C VAL A 171 14.25 7.64 7.77
N LEU A 172 15.00 8.14 6.78
CA LEU A 172 15.82 7.32 5.90
C LEU A 172 17.07 6.75 6.59
N GLN A 173 17.48 7.33 7.72
CA GLN A 173 18.62 6.86 8.52
C GLN A 173 18.22 5.79 9.54
N SER A 174 16.94 5.59 9.83
CA SER A 174 16.50 4.53 10.74
C SER A 174 16.34 3.17 10.07
N ASP A 175 16.50 2.13 10.87
CA ASP A 175 16.30 0.74 10.47
C ASP A 175 14.83 0.49 10.13
N GLY A 176 14.53 0.41 8.84
CA GLY A 176 13.18 0.13 8.37
C GLY A 176 13.12 0.11 6.84
N LYS A 177 12.40 -0.88 6.31
CA LYS A 177 12.21 -0.99 4.86
C LYS A 177 11.07 -0.09 4.42
N ALA A 178 11.25 0.61 3.30
CA ALA A 178 10.28 1.52 2.70
C ALA A 178 9.89 2.74 3.56
N ASN A 179 10.75 3.17 4.50
CA ASN A 179 10.54 4.36 5.32
C ASN A 179 10.33 5.64 4.49
N ALA A 180 10.89 5.67 3.27
CA ALA A 180 10.66 6.71 2.28
C ALA A 180 9.17 7.00 2.04
N SER A 181 8.32 5.97 2.10
CA SER A 181 6.89 6.08 1.80
C SER A 181 6.13 6.98 2.77
N TRP A 182 6.56 7.08 4.03
CA TRP A 182 5.87 7.86 5.08
C TRP A 182 5.84 9.37 4.82
N GLY A 183 6.72 9.84 3.93
CA GLY A 183 6.77 11.22 3.48
C GLY A 183 6.39 11.40 2.02
N MET A 184 5.95 10.38 1.30
CA MET A 184 5.59 10.46 -0.13
C MET A 184 4.08 10.36 -0.32
N ASN A 185 3.59 10.61 -1.53
CA ASN A 185 2.17 10.46 -1.88
C ASN A 185 1.99 9.32 -2.89
N SER A 186 0.85 8.63 -2.80
CA SER A 186 0.42 7.63 -3.80
C SER A 186 -1.10 7.65 -3.91
N LYS A 187 -1.62 8.06 -5.07
CA LYS A 187 -3.05 8.25 -5.32
C LYS A 187 -3.46 7.52 -6.60
N SER A 188 -4.62 6.90 -6.53
CA SER A 188 -5.17 5.98 -7.52
C SER A 188 -6.69 5.84 -7.32
N LYS A 189 -7.37 5.47 -8.39
CA LYS A 189 -8.81 5.16 -8.39
C LYS A 189 -9.00 3.86 -9.16
N ALA A 190 -9.36 2.80 -8.43
CA ALA A 190 -9.52 1.45 -8.98
C ALA A 190 -10.90 1.26 -9.61
N GLU A 191 -11.12 1.85 -10.78
CA GLU A 191 -12.40 1.81 -11.50
C GLU A 191 -12.50 0.54 -12.36
N ARG A 192 -11.38 0.10 -12.96
CA ARG A 192 -11.34 -1.01 -13.92
C ARG A 192 -11.77 -2.35 -13.31
N ALA A 193 -11.20 -2.71 -12.16
CA ALA A 193 -11.52 -3.98 -11.50
C ALA A 193 -13.01 -4.06 -11.12
N ARG A 194 -13.56 -2.96 -10.57
CA ARG A 194 -14.98 -2.85 -10.21
C ARG A 194 -15.88 -2.99 -11.44
N LYS A 195 -15.58 -2.24 -12.50
CA LYS A 195 -16.40 -2.20 -13.71
C LYS A 195 -16.41 -3.51 -14.49
N TYR A 196 -15.24 -4.08 -14.77
CA TYR A 196 -15.12 -5.18 -15.73
C TYR A 196 -15.08 -6.57 -15.07
N LEU A 197 -14.74 -6.63 -13.78
CA LEU A 197 -14.62 -7.90 -13.05
C LEU A 197 -15.61 -8.02 -11.89
N GLY A 198 -16.36 -6.97 -11.56
CA GLY A 198 -17.25 -6.95 -10.39
C GLY A 198 -16.49 -7.12 -9.07
N TRP A 199 -15.19 -6.82 -9.06
CA TRP A 199 -14.37 -6.92 -7.86
C TRP A 199 -14.78 -5.84 -6.88
N GLU A 200 -14.97 -6.20 -5.62
CA GLU A 200 -15.11 -5.26 -4.51
C GLU A 200 -14.28 -5.74 -3.32
N ALA A 201 -13.89 -4.79 -2.48
CA ALA A 201 -13.14 -5.10 -1.28
C ALA A 201 -14.07 -5.52 -0.14
N GLU A 202 -13.68 -6.56 0.61
CA GLU A 202 -14.47 -7.18 1.67
C GLU A 202 -13.73 -7.24 3.01
N SER A 203 -12.42 -6.98 3.03
CA SER A 203 -11.65 -7.07 4.27
C SER A 203 -11.87 -5.86 5.17
N ARG A 204 -11.52 -6.01 6.45
CA ARG A 204 -11.45 -4.91 7.42
C ARG A 204 -10.53 -3.79 6.95
N SER A 205 -10.74 -2.60 7.47
CA SER A 205 -9.95 -1.41 7.17
C SER A 205 -8.51 -1.49 7.69
N LEU A 206 -7.65 -0.60 7.18
CA LEU A 206 -6.27 -0.47 7.66
C LEU A 206 -6.21 -0.19 9.16
N ARG A 207 -7.09 0.69 9.66
CA ARG A 207 -7.13 1.06 11.09
C ARG A 207 -7.42 -0.15 11.99
N GLU A 208 -8.32 -1.01 11.57
CA GLU A 208 -8.68 -2.23 12.31
C GLU A 208 -7.57 -3.29 12.31
N ASP A 209 -6.59 -3.19 11.40
CA ASP A 209 -5.45 -4.11 11.29
C ASP A 209 -4.23 -3.64 12.11
N ILE A 210 -4.21 -2.40 12.61
CA ILE A 210 -3.07 -1.81 13.33
C ILE A 210 -2.72 -2.61 14.60
N ALA A 211 -3.73 -3.06 15.35
CA ALA A 211 -3.55 -3.89 16.55
C ALA A 211 -2.72 -5.14 16.28
N ASP A 212 -3.10 -5.89 15.26
CA ASP A 212 -2.42 -7.13 14.88
C ASP A 212 -0.99 -6.85 14.38
N THR A 213 -0.82 -5.76 13.62
CA THR A 213 0.50 -5.35 13.12
C THR A 213 1.46 -4.99 14.26
N VAL A 214 1.01 -4.18 15.24
CA VAL A 214 1.84 -3.78 16.39
C VAL A 214 2.20 -5.00 17.24
N ALA A 215 1.23 -5.86 17.56
CA ALA A 215 1.47 -7.09 18.32
C ALA A 215 2.48 -8.00 17.63
N PHE A 216 2.35 -8.17 16.31
CA PHE A 216 3.24 -8.99 15.50
C PHE A 216 4.68 -8.45 15.50
N GLU A 217 4.86 -7.14 15.33
CA GLU A 217 6.19 -6.52 15.36
C GLU A 217 6.81 -6.54 16.76
N ALA A 218 6.05 -6.31 17.83
CA ALA A 218 6.53 -6.42 19.20
C ALA A 218 7.06 -7.83 19.49
N LYS A 219 6.27 -8.87 19.13
CA LYS A 219 6.69 -10.26 19.26
C LYS A 219 7.98 -10.56 18.48
N LYS A 220 8.10 -10.04 17.25
CA LYS A 220 9.28 -10.22 16.40
C LYS A 220 10.53 -9.55 17.01
N LEU A 221 10.35 -8.42 17.69
CA LEU A 221 11.42 -7.69 18.39
C LEU A 221 11.72 -8.25 19.79
N GLY A 222 10.95 -9.22 20.29
CA GLY A 222 11.08 -9.73 21.65
C GLY A 222 10.67 -8.72 22.73
N ILE A 223 9.76 -7.80 22.40
CA ILE A 223 9.22 -6.80 23.33
C ILE A 223 7.94 -7.36 23.95
N GLU A 224 7.97 -7.56 25.26
CA GLU A 224 6.80 -8.03 26.02
C GLU A 224 5.99 -6.85 26.58
N PRO A 225 4.66 -6.97 26.69
CA PRO A 225 3.84 -5.99 27.38
C PRO A 225 4.29 -5.84 28.83
N LYS A 226 4.41 -4.60 29.31
CA LYS A 226 4.52 -4.35 30.75
C LYS A 226 3.13 -4.36 31.35
N GLU A 227 2.95 -5.03 32.50
CA GLU A 227 1.70 -4.96 33.25
C GLU A 227 1.31 -3.48 33.47
N GLN A 228 0.15 -3.10 32.94
CA GLN A 228 -0.46 -1.80 33.28
C GLN A 228 -0.92 -1.91 34.74
N LYS A 229 -0.19 -1.24 35.64
CA LYS A 229 -0.60 -1.07 37.03
C LYS A 229 -1.79 -0.13 37.15
#